data_AF-A0A432UC30-F1
#
_entry.id   AF-A0A432UC30-F1
#
_cell.length_a   1.000
_cell.length_b   1.000
_cell.length_c   1.000
_cell.angle_alpha   90.00
_cell.angle_beta   90.00
_cell.angle_gamma   90.00
#
_symmetry.space_group_name_H-M   'P 1'
#
loop_
_entity.id
_entity.type
_entity.pdbx_description
1 polymer ?
#
loop_
_entity_poly.entity_id
_entity_poly.type
_entity_poly.pdbx_seq_one_letter_code
_entity_poly.pdbx_strand_id
1 'polypeptide(L)'
;MGGSGYTGIELLRILLNHPSAVVTVITSRKYAGQEVSRVFPSVTGVTDLVFSEPDLEQMAEAASVIFTCVPHQTAMNVVPFFLEKGLKVIDLSADFRIRDKEVYEE
;
A
#
# COMPACT_ATOMS: atom_id res chain seq x y z
N MET A 1 -0.18 1.27 -1.01
CA MET A 1 -1.46 2.02 -0.88
C MET A 1 -2.12 1.68 0.44
N GLY A 2 -2.67 2.66 1.16
CA GLY A 2 -3.41 2.41 2.41
C GLY A 2 -2.49 2.07 3.59
N GLY A 3 -1.37 2.78 3.73
CA GLY A 3 -0.31 2.46 4.69
C GLY A 3 -0.64 2.74 6.15
N SER A 4 -1.75 3.44 6.45
CA SER A 4 -2.10 3.86 7.81
C SER A 4 -2.93 2.86 8.61
N GLY A 5 -3.18 1.65 8.09
CA GLY A 5 -3.76 0.54 8.86
C GLY A 5 -2.69 -0.30 9.56
N TYR A 6 -3.09 -1.19 10.46
CA TYR A 6 -2.15 -2.07 11.19
C TYR A 6 -1.31 -2.95 10.25
N THR A 7 -1.92 -3.51 9.22
CA THR A 7 -1.19 -4.29 8.22
C THR A 7 -0.20 -3.42 7.42
N GLY A 8 -0.58 -2.18 7.14
CA GLY A 8 0.26 -1.21 6.43
C GLY A 8 1.52 -0.84 7.22
N ILE A 9 1.38 -0.58 8.53
CA ILE A 9 2.53 -0.21 9.37
C ILE A 9 3.46 -1.40 9.63
N GLU A 10 2.95 -2.62 9.82
CA GLU A 10 3.80 -3.80 9.98
C GLU A 10 4.54 -4.13 8.68
N LEU A 11 3.87 -4.03 7.53
CA LEU A 11 4.54 -4.13 6.24
C LEU A 11 5.63 -3.06 6.08
N LEU A 12 5.36 -1.81 6.46
CA LEU A 12 6.36 -0.75 6.44
C LEU A 12 7.57 -1.11 7.29
N ARG A 13 7.39 -1.63 8.51
CA ARG A 13 8.49 -2.05 9.39
C ARG A 13 9.36 -3.13 8.76
N ILE A 14 8.74 -4.10 8.08
CA ILE A 14 9.46 -5.15 7.35
C ILE A 14 10.25 -4.53 6.20
N LEU A 15 9.62 -3.69 5.37
CA LEU A 15 10.25 -3.09 4.19
C LEU A 15 11.37 -2.12 4.54
N LEU A 16 11.25 -1.34 5.63
CA LEU A 16 12.31 -0.45 6.11
C LEU A 16 13.58 -1.21 6.56
N ASN A 17 13.46 -2.49 6.89
CA ASN A 17 14.59 -3.35 7.26
C ASN A 17 15.01 -4.30 6.13
N HIS A 18 14.39 -4.21 4.96
CA HIS A 18 14.64 -5.14 3.86
C HIS A 18 15.80 -4.64 2.97
N PRO A 19 16.90 -5.41 2.81
CA PRO A 19 18.13 -4.91 2.18
C PRO A 19 18.01 -4.61 0.68
N SER A 20 16.95 -5.09 0.03
CA SER A 20 16.72 -4.94 -1.41
C SER A 20 15.38 -4.27 -1.74
N ALA A 21 14.77 -3.57 -0.78
CA ALA A 21 13.55 -2.80 -1.02
C ALA A 21 13.72 -1.38 -0.48
N VAL A 22 13.11 -0.43 -1.19
CA VAL A 22 13.03 0.97 -0.75
C VAL A 22 11.56 1.36 -0.84
N VAL A 23 11.03 1.93 0.24
CA VAL A 23 9.67 2.44 0.24
C VAL A 23 9.69 3.85 -0.34
N THR A 24 9.10 4.00 -1.52
CA THR A 24 9.11 5.28 -2.26
C THR A 24 7.86 6.11 -2.00
N VAL A 25 6.71 5.47 -1.75
CA VAL A 25 5.43 6.13 -1.51
C VAL A 25 4.65 5.38 -0.44
N ILE A 26 4.02 6.12 0.48
CA ILE A 26 3.05 5.59 1.42
C ILE A 26 1.82 6.50 1.44
N THR A 27 0.63 5.93 1.26
CA THR A 27 -0.59 6.72 1.07
C THR A 27 -1.57 6.56 2.23
N SER A 28 -2.25 7.65 2.59
CA SER A 28 -3.37 7.67 3.52
C SER A 28 -4.21 8.93 3.31
N ARG A 29 -5.52 8.77 3.04
CA ARG A 29 -6.46 9.90 2.96
C ARG A 29 -6.62 10.64 4.29
N LYS A 30 -6.47 9.93 5.42
CA LYS A 30 -6.69 10.51 6.75
C LYS A 30 -5.47 11.31 7.23
N TYR A 31 -4.28 10.88 6.86
CA TYR A 31 -3.03 11.40 7.40
C TYR A 31 -2.16 12.09 6.33
N ALA A 32 -2.71 12.37 5.14
CA ALA A 32 -1.98 13.03 4.07
C ALA A 32 -1.28 14.32 4.56
N GLY A 33 -0.02 14.49 4.15
CA GLY A 33 0.85 15.58 4.59
C GLY A 33 1.50 15.39 5.96
N GLN A 34 1.17 14.32 6.71
CA GLN A 34 1.79 14.04 8.01
C GLN A 34 2.93 13.05 7.86
N GLU A 35 4.02 13.30 8.58
CA GLU A 35 5.12 12.34 8.76
C GLU A 35 4.59 11.04 9.37
N VAL A 36 5.05 9.91 8.84
CA VAL A 36 4.61 8.59 9.31
C VAL A 36 4.95 8.39 10.79
N SER A 37 6.11 8.87 11.23
CA SER A 37 6.57 8.82 12.63
C SER A 37 5.66 9.56 13.61
N ARG A 38 4.93 10.60 13.16
CA ARG A 38 3.95 11.31 14.01
C ARG A 38 2.69 10.48 14.24
N VAL A 39 2.30 9.69 13.24
CA VAL A 39 1.12 8.81 13.33
C VAL A 39 1.49 7.49 14.03
N PHE A 40 2.70 6.98 13.78
CA PHE A 40 3.24 5.75 14.32
C PHE A 40 4.58 6.00 15.00
N PRO A 41 4.59 6.33 16.31
CA PRO A 41 5.81 6.63 17.04
C PRO A 41 6.86 5.50 17.03
N SER A 42 6.43 4.26 16.79
CA SER A 42 7.31 3.08 16.70
C SER A 42 8.34 3.14 15.56
N VAL A 43 8.16 4.02 14.57
CA VAL A 43 9.12 4.22 13.46
C VAL A 43 9.84 5.57 13.55
N THR A 44 9.80 6.25 14.70
CA THR A 44 10.52 7.51 14.92
C THR A 44 12.02 7.30 14.76
N GLY A 45 12.67 8.17 13.98
CA GLY A 45 14.10 8.08 13.67
C GLY A 45 14.49 6.93 12.73
N VAL A 46 13.50 6.18 12.23
CA VAL A 46 13.72 5.08 11.26
C VAL A 46 13.40 5.52 9.83
N THR A 47 12.46 6.45 9.65
CA THR A 47 12.02 6.91 8.33
C THR A 47 11.51 8.34 8.37
N ASP A 48 11.77 9.08 7.29
CA ASP A 48 11.26 10.44 7.05
C ASP A 48 10.07 10.45 6.08
N LEU A 49 9.46 9.28 5.84
CA LEU A 49 8.31 9.17 4.96
C LEU A 49 7.15 10.03 5.46
N VAL A 50 6.45 10.63 4.50
CA VAL A 50 5.23 11.43 4.71
C VAL A 50 4.10 10.74 3.97
N PHE A 51 2.94 10.63 4.61
CA PHE A 51 1.76 10.12 3.94
C PHE A 51 1.34 11.07 2.81
N SER A 52 1.07 10.54 1.62
CA SER A 52 0.43 11.27 0.53
C SER A 52 -1.03 10.88 0.38
N GLU A 53 -1.79 11.70 -0.34
CA GLU A 53 -3.04 11.22 -0.92
C GLU A 53 -2.76 10.08 -1.92
N PRO A 54 -3.68 9.13 -2.11
CA PRO A 54 -3.55 8.13 -3.16
C PRO A 54 -3.70 8.77 -4.55
N ASP A 55 -2.62 8.77 -5.32
CA ASP A 55 -2.55 9.19 -6.72
C ASP A 55 -1.95 8.02 -7.52
N LEU A 56 -2.74 7.45 -8.44
CA LEU A 56 -2.36 6.20 -9.11
C LEU A 56 -1.18 6.41 -10.05
N GLU A 57 -1.20 7.49 -10.80
CA GLU A 57 -0.18 7.89 -11.76
C GLU A 57 1.15 8.14 -11.06
N GLN A 58 1.17 8.97 -10.01
CA GLN A 58 2.37 9.24 -9.23
C GLN A 58 2.94 7.96 -8.60
N MET A 59 2.06 7.10 -8.06
CA MET A 59 2.48 5.83 -7.49
C MET A 59 3.07 4.89 -8.55
N ALA A 60 2.50 4.86 -9.75
CA ALA A 60 2.99 4.03 -10.85
C ALA A 60 4.34 4.49 -11.40
N GLU A 61 4.61 5.81 -11.35
CA GLU A 61 5.91 6.38 -11.72
C GLU A 61 6.98 6.14 -10.63
N ALA A 62 6.58 6.17 -9.36
CA ALA A 62 7.51 6.11 -8.24
C ALA A 62 7.84 4.70 -7.74
N ALA A 63 7.15 3.66 -8.20
CA ALA A 63 7.33 2.30 -7.70
C ALA A 63 7.26 1.24 -8.81
N SER A 64 7.92 0.10 -8.59
CA SER A 64 7.82 -1.09 -9.45
C SER A 64 6.90 -2.18 -8.86
N VAL A 65 6.62 -2.10 -7.56
CA VAL A 65 5.75 -3.01 -6.82
C VAL A 65 4.80 -2.19 -5.95
N ILE A 66 3.51 -2.49 -6.03
CA ILE A 66 2.48 -1.88 -5.20
C ILE A 66 1.95 -2.91 -4.22
N PHE A 67 1.94 -2.57 -2.93
CA PHE A 67 1.17 -3.29 -1.92
C PHE A 67 -0.18 -2.59 -1.71
N THR A 68 -1.29 -3.33 -1.74
CA THR A 68 -2.61 -2.79 -1.41
C THR A 68 -3.05 -3.27 -0.02
N CYS A 69 -3.08 -2.33 0.93
CA CYS A 69 -3.53 -2.54 2.31
C CYS A 69 -4.85 -1.79 2.53
N VAL A 70 -5.81 -2.04 1.65
CA VAL A 70 -7.08 -1.31 1.59
C VAL A 70 -8.24 -2.22 2.02
N PRO A 71 -9.42 -1.66 2.37
CA PRO A 71 -10.61 -2.47 2.64
C PRO A 71 -10.96 -3.35 1.45
N HIS A 72 -11.71 -4.42 1.73
CA HIS A 72 -12.27 -5.32 0.72
C HIS A 72 -12.98 -4.53 -0.41
N GLN A 73 -12.92 -5.05 -1.62
CA GLN A 73 -13.40 -4.48 -2.90
C GLN A 73 -12.68 -3.20 -3.35
N THR A 74 -11.92 -2.55 -2.48
CA THR A 74 -11.19 -1.33 -2.86
C THR A 74 -10.01 -1.67 -3.77
N ALA A 75 -9.36 -2.81 -3.57
CA ALA A 75 -8.22 -3.21 -4.39
C ALA A 75 -8.67 -3.50 -5.84
N MET A 76 -9.83 -4.13 -6.04
CA MET A 76 -10.37 -4.40 -7.37
C MET A 76 -10.49 -3.16 -8.27
N ASN A 77 -10.71 -1.98 -7.70
CA ASN A 77 -10.85 -0.73 -8.47
C ASN A 77 -9.51 -0.14 -8.94
N VAL A 78 -8.39 -0.50 -8.30
CA VAL A 78 -7.08 0.14 -8.54
C VAL A 78 -6.03 -0.82 -9.08
N VAL A 79 -6.14 -2.11 -8.78
CA VAL A 79 -5.18 -3.13 -9.22
C VAL A 79 -5.08 -3.22 -10.76
N PRO A 80 -6.18 -3.22 -11.55
CA PRO A 80 -6.08 -3.27 -13.01
C PRO A 80 -5.19 -2.17 -13.60
N PHE A 81 -5.31 -0.94 -13.09
CA PHE A 81 -4.48 0.19 -13.54
C PHE A 81 -2.98 -0.09 -13.38
N PHE A 82 -2.55 -0.57 -12.21
CA PHE A 82 -1.13 -0.85 -11.96
C PHE A 82 -0.62 -2.00 -12.83
N LEU A 83 -1.45 -3.03 -13.05
CA LEU A 83 -1.10 -4.16 -13.91
C LEU A 83 -0.96 -3.74 -15.38
N GLU A 84 -1.85 -2.88 -15.88
CA GLU A 84 -1.77 -2.31 -17.23
C GLU A 84 -0.51 -1.48 -17.45
N LYS A 85 -0.01 -0.82 -16.39
CA LYS A 85 1.27 -0.10 -16.38
C LYS A 85 2.50 -1.02 -16.24
N GLY A 86 2.29 -2.33 -16.12
CA GLY A 86 3.37 -3.34 -16.01
C GLY A 86 3.97 -3.48 -14.60
N LEU A 87 3.33 -2.91 -13.58
CA LEU A 87 3.78 -3.05 -12.19
C LEU A 87 3.32 -4.40 -11.62
N LYS A 88 4.03 -4.86 -10.59
CA LYS A 88 3.56 -5.98 -9.77
C LYS A 88 2.67 -5.47 -8.65
N VAL A 89 1.59 -6.18 -8.35
CA VAL A 89 0.70 -5.84 -7.23
C VAL A 89 0.64 -7.00 -6.25
N ILE A 90 0.78 -6.70 -4.96
CA ILE A 90 0.61 -7.64 -3.86
C ILE A 90 -0.57 -7.13 -3.02
N ASP A 91 -1.71 -7.78 -3.17
CA ASP A 91 -2.91 -7.43 -2.41
C ASP A 91 -3.00 -8.19 -1.09
N LEU A 92 -3.14 -7.44 0.01
CA LEU A 92 -3.26 -8.00 1.35
C LEU A 92 -4.72 -8.18 1.77
N SER A 93 -5.66 -7.72 0.95
CA SER A 93 -7.10 -7.97 1.13
C SER A 93 -7.46 -9.41 0.68
N ALA A 94 -8.76 -9.72 0.64
CA ALA A 94 -9.27 -10.99 0.13
C ALA A 94 -9.62 -10.97 -1.37
N ASP A 95 -9.62 -9.79 -2.00
CA ASP A 95 -10.22 -9.52 -3.31
C ASP A 95 -9.74 -10.47 -4.42
N PHE A 96 -8.46 -10.83 -4.42
CA PHE A 96 -7.86 -11.66 -5.47
C PHE A 96 -7.51 -13.09 -5.00
N ARG A 97 -7.98 -13.51 -3.81
CA ARG A 97 -7.67 -14.83 -3.25
C ARG A 97 -8.51 -15.96 -3.84
N ILE A 98 -9.79 -15.70 -4.06
CA ILE A 98 -10.78 -16.69 -4.51
C ILE A 98 -10.91 -16.59 -6.02
N ARG A 99 -10.78 -17.73 -6.72
CA ARG A 99 -10.89 -17.80 -8.18
C ARG A 99 -12.31 -18.04 -8.67
N ASP A 100 -13.10 -18.71 -7.84
CA ASP A 100 -14.49 -19.01 -8.13
C ASP A 100 -15.35 -17.81 -7.77
N LYS A 101 -16.09 -17.30 -8.76
CA LYS A 101 -16.93 -16.12 -8.58
C LYS A 101 -18.10 -16.39 -7.63
N GLU A 102 -18.71 -17.58 -7.69
CA GLU A 102 -19.86 -17.92 -6.86
C GLU A 102 -19.44 -18.00 -5.39
N VAL A 103 -18.29 -18.63 -5.12
CA VAL A 103 -17.71 -18.69 -3.77
C VAL A 103 -17.27 -17.31 -3.25
N TYR A 104 -16.89 -16.39 -4.15
CA TYR A 104 -16.52 -15.03 -3.77
C TYR A 104 -17.74 -14.16 -3.39
N GLU A 105 -18.92 -14.46 -3.94
CA GLU A 105 -20.16 -13.70 -3.70
C GLU A 105 -20.93 -14.11 -2.43
N GLU A 106 -20.58 -15.25 -1.80
CA GLU A 106 -21.11 -15.71 -0.50
C GLU A 106 -20.54 -14.93 0.70
#